data_AF-A0A357I8M9-F1
#
_entry.id   AF-A0A357I8M9-F1
#
_cell.length_a   1.000
_cell.length_b   1.000
_cell.length_c   1.000
_cell.angle_alpha   90.00
_cell.angle_beta   90.00
_cell.angle_gamma   90.00
#
_symmetry.space_group_name_H-M   'P 1'
#
loop_
_entity.id
_entity.type
_entity.pdbx_description
1 polymer ?
#
loop_
_entity_poly.entity_id
_entity_poly.type
_entity_poly.pdbx_seq_one_letter_code
_entity_poly.pdbx_strand_id
1 'polypeptide(L)'
;MVVEGSWELKSGTRDSGPGGVYDGTFIEDWEFVEGAGDLDICNGRFGVTPEYPDGIYHYYITDDYPYIARCVHGQPDSSFPSRR
;
A
#
# COMPACT_ATOMS: atom_id res chain seq x y z
N MET A 1 0.81 -3.61 -19.75
CA MET A 1 1.33 -2.69 -18.73
C MET A 1 1.17 -3.42 -17.41
N VAL A 2 2.27 -3.67 -16.71
CA VAL A 2 2.25 -4.22 -15.36
C VAL A 2 2.07 -3.04 -14.42
N VAL A 3 1.26 -3.18 -13.37
CA VAL A 3 1.05 -2.16 -12.35
C VAL A 3 1.89 -2.54 -11.14
N GLU A 4 2.77 -1.64 -10.70
CA GLU A 4 3.76 -1.92 -9.66
C GLU A 4 3.46 -1.15 -8.36
N GLY A 5 3.72 -1.77 -7.21
CA GLY A 5 3.58 -1.15 -5.90
C GLY A 5 4.73 -0.19 -5.58
N SER A 6 4.50 0.77 -4.70
CA SER A 6 5.52 1.74 -4.26
C SER A 6 6.12 1.41 -2.88
N TRP A 7 6.14 0.13 -2.50
CA TRP A 7 6.72 -0.33 -1.24
C TRP A 7 8.01 -1.09 -1.52
N GLU A 8 9.06 -0.76 -0.79
CA GLU A 8 10.38 -1.38 -0.95
C GLU A 8 10.80 -2.08 0.34
N LEU A 9 11.51 -3.19 0.19
CA LEU A 9 12.08 -3.92 1.31
C LEU A 9 13.30 -3.13 1.84
N LYS A 10 13.28 -2.82 3.14
CA LYS A 10 14.42 -2.17 3.80
C LYS A 10 15.67 -3.05 3.71
N SER A 11 16.83 -2.41 3.71
CA SER A 11 18.12 -3.10 3.77
C SER A 11 18.69 -3.09 5.19
N GLY A 12 19.56 -4.05 5.50
CA GLY A 12 20.24 -4.14 6.80
C GLY A 12 19.55 -5.07 7.80
N THR A 13 19.69 -4.76 9.09
CA THR A 13 19.20 -5.57 10.20
C THR A 13 18.27 -4.79 11.11
N ARG A 14 17.28 -5.48 11.68
CA ARG A 14 16.34 -4.89 12.63
C ARG A 14 17.05 -4.51 13.93
N ASP A 15 16.88 -3.27 14.35
CA ASP A 15 17.42 -2.76 15.63
C ASP A 15 16.64 -3.24 16.86
N SER A 16 15.43 -3.75 16.67
CA SER A 16 14.56 -4.24 17.75
C SER A 16 13.61 -5.34 17.26
N GLY A 17 12.71 -5.81 18.13
CA GLY A 17 11.77 -6.89 17.81
C GLY A 17 12.48 -8.25 17.65
N PRO A 18 12.16 -9.06 16.62
CA PRO A 18 12.76 -10.38 16.43
C PRO A 18 14.24 -10.33 15.99
N GLY A 19 14.80 -9.14 15.70
CA GLY A 19 16.17 -9.00 15.19
C GLY A 19 16.34 -9.57 13.77
N GLY A 20 17.57 -9.82 13.36
CA GLY A 20 17.89 -10.40 12.04
C GLY A 20 17.81 -9.41 10.87
N VAL A 21 18.00 -9.90 9.65
CA VAL A 21 17.94 -9.08 8.43
C VAL A 21 16.50 -8.79 8.04
N TYR A 22 16.24 -7.60 7.47
CA TYR A 22 14.95 -7.33 6.82
C TYR A 22 14.75 -8.32 5.65
N ASP A 23 13.81 -9.23 5.79
CA ASP A 23 13.56 -10.33 4.84
C ASP A 23 12.12 -10.34 4.30
N GLY A 24 11.34 -9.31 4.65
CA GLY A 24 9.97 -9.11 4.17
C GLY A 24 8.92 -9.87 4.97
N THR A 25 9.33 -10.60 6.00
CA THR A 25 8.43 -11.35 6.89
C THR A 25 7.47 -10.43 7.65
N PHE A 26 7.94 -9.26 8.06
CA PHE A 26 7.18 -8.31 8.87
C PHE A 26 6.81 -7.06 8.10
N ILE A 27 5.72 -6.42 8.50
CA ILE A 27 5.24 -5.15 7.91
C ILE A 27 6.31 -4.07 8.05
N GLU A 28 6.98 -4.06 9.20
CA GLU A 28 8.04 -3.14 9.57
C GLU A 28 9.29 -3.30 8.71
N ASP A 29 9.41 -4.38 7.93
CA ASP A 29 10.51 -4.58 6.99
C ASP A 29 10.36 -3.75 5.74
N TRP A 30 9.17 -3.23 5.46
CA TRP A 30 8.88 -2.47 4.27
C TRP A 30 8.84 -0.97 4.58
N GLU A 31 9.23 -0.16 3.60
CA GLU A 31 9.03 1.28 3.61
C GLU A 31 8.27 1.72 2.37
N PHE A 32 7.41 2.72 2.54
CA PHE A 32 6.74 3.34 1.42
C PHE A 32 7.68 4.37 0.79
N VAL A 33 7.90 4.25 -0.51
CA VAL A 33 8.75 5.14 -1.30
C VAL A 33 7.88 5.79 -2.38
N GLU A 34 7.48 7.03 -2.16
CA GLU A 34 6.60 7.75 -3.09
C GLU A 34 7.18 7.80 -4.51
N GLY A 35 6.42 7.28 -5.47
CA GLY A 35 6.81 7.26 -6.89
C GLY A 35 7.77 6.13 -7.29
N ALA A 36 8.07 5.17 -6.40
CA ALA A 36 8.82 3.97 -6.76
C ALA A 36 8.04 3.06 -7.72
N GLY A 37 6.70 3.05 -7.62
CA GLY A 37 5.80 2.36 -8.52
C GLY A 37 4.60 3.22 -8.93
N ASP A 38 3.52 2.57 -9.36
CA ASP A 38 2.28 3.21 -9.82
C ASP A 38 1.27 3.47 -8.70
N LEU A 39 1.40 2.75 -7.58
CA LEU A 39 0.41 2.71 -6.51
C LEU A 39 0.80 3.58 -5.32
N ASP A 40 -0.19 4.14 -4.64
CA ASP A 40 -0.01 4.92 -3.43
C ASP A 40 0.23 4.04 -2.19
N ILE A 41 0.35 4.70 -1.03
CA ILE A 41 0.59 4.04 0.26
C ILE A 41 -0.51 3.05 0.65
N CYS A 42 -1.74 3.21 0.12
CA CYS A 42 -2.85 2.28 0.35
C CYS A 42 -2.91 1.14 -0.65
N ASN A 43 -1.95 1.04 -1.57
CA ASN A 43 -1.96 0.11 -2.71
C ASN A 43 -3.11 0.39 -3.70
N GLY A 44 -3.47 1.66 -3.87
CA GLY A 44 -4.44 2.09 -4.85
C GLY A 44 -3.94 3.23 -5.73
N ARG A 45 -4.75 3.60 -6.71
CA ARG A 45 -4.51 4.80 -7.54
C ARG A 45 -5.80 5.27 -8.19
N PHE A 46 -5.79 6.51 -8.67
CA PHE A 46 -6.84 7.01 -9.57
C PHE A 46 -6.55 6.57 -11.00
N GLY A 47 -7.52 5.95 -11.66
CA GLY A 47 -7.38 5.50 -13.04
C GLY A 47 -8.71 5.12 -13.69
N VAL A 48 -8.71 5.01 -15.01
CA VAL A 48 -9.89 4.62 -15.81
C VAL A 48 -10.17 3.13 -15.70
N THR A 49 -11.46 2.76 -15.67
CA THR A 49 -11.93 1.38 -15.82
C THR A 49 -13.02 1.33 -16.90
N PRO A 50 -13.39 0.14 -17.43
CA PRO A 50 -14.50 0.03 -18.37
C PRO A 50 -15.81 0.65 -17.86
N GLU A 51 -16.05 0.58 -16.55
CA GLU A 51 -17.25 1.12 -15.88
C GLU A 51 -17.12 2.61 -15.55
N TYR A 52 -15.89 3.12 -15.39
CA TYR A 52 -15.60 4.51 -15.03
C TYR A 52 -14.59 5.12 -16.01
N PRO A 53 -15.05 5.60 -17.19
CA PRO A 53 -14.19 6.13 -18.25
C PRO A 53 -13.49 7.44 -17.87
N ASP A 54 -14.10 8.22 -16.98
CA ASP A 54 -13.54 9.47 -16.44
C ASP A 54 -12.58 9.23 -15.26
N GLY A 55 -12.43 7.97 -14.86
CA GLY A 55 -11.56 7.55 -13.77
C GLY A 55 -12.25 7.44 -12.42
N ILE A 56 -11.74 6.52 -11.62
CA ILE A 56 -12.12 6.32 -10.23
C ILE A 56 -10.90 5.88 -9.43
N TYR A 57 -10.85 6.22 -8.14
CA TYR A 57 -9.87 5.63 -7.24
C TYR A 57 -10.22 4.16 -6.95
N HIS A 58 -9.27 3.26 -7.15
CA HIS A 58 -9.45 1.84 -6.88
C HIS A 58 -8.17 1.18 -6.36
N TYR A 59 -8.34 0.12 -5.59
CA TYR A 59 -7.24 -0.65 -5.01
C TYR A 59 -6.81 -1.78 -5.93
N TYR A 60 -5.55 -2.17 -5.80
CA TYR A 60 -4.96 -3.28 -6.54
C TYR A 60 -4.60 -4.42 -5.59
N ILE A 61 -4.86 -5.64 -6.05
CA ILE A 61 -4.23 -6.84 -5.50
C ILE A 61 -2.98 -7.08 -6.33
N THR A 62 -1.85 -7.26 -5.68
CA THR A 62 -0.53 -7.34 -6.31
C THR A 62 0.15 -8.66 -5.93
N ASP A 63 1.08 -9.11 -6.77
CA ASP A 63 1.93 -10.27 -6.48
C ASP A 63 3.11 -9.93 -5.55
N ASP A 64 3.29 -8.65 -5.24
CA ASP A 64 4.28 -8.14 -4.28
C ASP A 64 3.63 -7.35 -3.14
N TYR A 65 4.38 -7.14 -2.06
CA TYR A 65 3.93 -6.41 -0.88
C TYR A 65 3.34 -5.03 -1.28
N PRO A 66 2.20 -4.61 -0.69
CA PRO A 66 1.50 -5.21 0.44
C PRO A 66 0.50 -6.34 0.11
N TYR A 67 0.46 -6.82 -1.14
CA TYR A 67 -0.47 -7.81 -1.71
C TYR A 67 -1.94 -7.39 -1.75
N ILE A 68 -2.42 -6.81 -0.65
CA ILE A 68 -3.76 -6.25 -0.45
C ILE A 68 -3.67 -4.83 0.13
N ALA A 69 -4.71 -4.03 -0.06
CA ALA A 69 -4.78 -2.67 0.44
C ALA A 69 -4.57 -2.58 1.97
N ARG A 70 -3.72 -1.63 2.40
CA ARG A 70 -3.34 -1.43 3.82
C ARG A 70 -4.08 -0.32 4.53
N CYS A 71 -4.70 0.58 3.78
CA CYS A 71 -5.53 1.64 4.31
C CYS A 71 -6.74 1.89 3.41
N VAL A 72 -7.71 2.60 3.97
CA VAL A 72 -8.85 3.10 3.21
C VAL A 72 -8.57 4.55 2.84
N HIS A 73 -8.64 4.84 1.54
CA HIS A 73 -8.62 6.17 0.99
C HIS A 73 -10.04 6.76 0.96
N GLY A 74 -10.22 7.92 1.59
CA GLY A 74 -11.48 8.65 1.63
C GLY A 74 -11.76 9.27 3.00
N GLN A 75 -12.86 10.03 3.09
CA GLN A 75 -13.36 10.55 4.35
C GLN A 75 -14.54 9.68 4.82
N PRO A 76 -14.46 9.06 6.00
CA PRO A 76 -15.61 8.36 6.59
C PRO A 76 -16.79 9.32 6.77
N ASP A 77 -18.00 8.80 6.59
CA ASP A 77 -19.20 9.60 6.88
C ASP A 77 -19.28 9.94 8.38
N SER A 78 -19.87 11.09 8.69
CA SER A 78 -20.01 11.58 10.06
C SER A 78 -20.77 10.63 11.00
N SER A 79 -21.57 9.71 10.46
CA SER A 79 -22.27 8.66 11.20
C SER A 79 -21.37 7.52 11.69
N PHE A 80 -20.09 7.47 11.27
CA PHE A 80 -19.10 6.51 11.75
C PHE A 80 -18.20 7.17 12.81
N PRO A 81 -18.59 7.15 14.10
CA PRO A 81 -17.77 7.75 15.14
C PRO A 81 -16.44 7.00 15.25
N SER A 82 -15.33 7.74 15.24
CA SER A 82 -14.03 7.19 15.60
C SER A 82 -14.10 6.69 17.05
N ARG A 83 -14.13 5.38 17.26
CA ARG A 83 -13.91 4.82 18.60
C ARG A 83 -12.41 4.95 18.90
N ARG A 84 -12.09 5.80 19.88
CA ARG A 84 -10.77 5.80 20.53
C ARG A 84 -10.60 4.56 21.39
#